data_AF-A3SH12-F1
#
_entry.id   AF-A3SH12-F1
#
_cell.length_a   1.000
_cell.length_b   1.000
_cell.length_c   1.000
_cell.angle_alpha   90.00
_cell.angle_beta   90.00
_cell.angle_gamma   90.00
#
_symmetry.space_group_name_H-M   'P 1'
#
loop_
_entity.id
_entity.type
_entity.pdbx_description
1 polymer ?
#
loop_
_entity_poly.entity_id
_entity_poly.type
_entity_poly.pdbx_seq_one_letter_code
_entity_poly.pdbx_strand_id
1 'polypeptide(L)'
;MSAPPDLETEATQEPEVTSPPLVARILTGVLVLQLGLGGLLVLGDVQIGAFPGFGPEAPPLSDPVRPGDQRRVFRPDRDRPGTQPARPPGDIPARLTLDQIEGTTYRLEGEIAPGDAARMIERLASLTPAAERLVLQSPGGVVQEALALGRHIREAGLTTQMLAGEFCYSACPYVLAAGATRDIDDTAQVGVHQHYFGESTILPAAFAVEDIQTGQGEVVGYLVEMGIDLRVMQHALTTPPDEIYVLLPEELRDYGFIADTN
;
A
#
# COMPACT_ATOMS: atom_id res chain seq x y z
N MET A 1 -76.88 -3.57 -71.63
CA MET A 1 -75.42 -3.46 -71.78
C MET A 1 -74.81 -3.31 -70.39
N SER A 2 -73.91 -4.24 -70.05
CA SER A 2 -72.83 -4.21 -69.04
C SER A 2 -73.08 -3.90 -67.55
N ALA A 3 -72.77 -4.89 -66.71
CA ALA A 3 -72.34 -4.81 -65.30
C ALA A 3 -70.98 -4.06 -65.17
N PRO A 4 -70.36 -3.76 -64.00
CA PRO A 4 -70.44 -4.41 -62.65
C PRO A 4 -70.23 -3.38 -61.47
N PRO A 5 -69.58 -3.66 -60.31
CA PRO A 5 -69.40 -4.85 -59.46
C PRO A 5 -69.83 -4.66 -57.98
N ASP A 6 -69.73 -5.76 -57.23
CA ASP A 6 -70.03 -5.97 -55.81
C ASP A 6 -69.24 -5.10 -54.80
N LEU A 7 -69.93 -4.72 -53.70
CA LEU A 7 -69.34 -4.09 -52.52
C LEU A 7 -69.06 -5.16 -51.46
N GLU A 8 -67.84 -5.69 -51.44
CA GLU A 8 -67.31 -6.43 -50.29
C GLU A 8 -67.07 -5.46 -49.13
N THR A 9 -67.56 -5.84 -47.95
CA THR A 9 -67.43 -5.07 -46.71
C THR A 9 -66.09 -5.43 -46.06
N GLU A 10 -65.09 -4.55 -46.14
CA GLU A 10 -63.85 -4.69 -45.35
C GLU A 10 -64.16 -4.45 -43.86
N ALA A 11 -64.14 -5.54 -43.08
CA ALA A 11 -64.15 -5.46 -41.62
C ALA A 11 -62.80 -4.89 -41.14
N THR A 12 -62.85 -3.72 -40.51
CA THR A 12 -61.69 -3.11 -39.86
C THR A 12 -61.33 -3.95 -38.63
N GLN A 13 -60.22 -4.69 -38.69
CA GLN A 13 -59.70 -5.45 -37.57
C GLN A 13 -58.91 -4.51 -36.66
N GLU A 14 -59.41 -4.27 -35.44
CA GLU A 14 -58.69 -3.52 -34.41
C GLU A 14 -57.42 -4.28 -33.98
N PRO A 15 -56.30 -3.59 -33.71
CA PRO A 15 -55.07 -4.25 -33.27
C PRO A 15 -55.21 -4.81 -31.85
N GLU A 16 -55.02 -6.12 -31.70
CA GLU A 16 -54.99 -6.82 -30.43
C GLU A 16 -53.76 -6.36 -29.61
N VAL A 17 -54.00 -5.55 -28.58
CA VAL A 17 -52.96 -5.13 -27.62
C VAL A 17 -52.60 -6.33 -26.74
N THR A 18 -51.61 -7.11 -27.18
CA THR A 18 -51.06 -8.21 -26.38
C THR A 18 -50.34 -7.64 -25.17
N SER A 19 -50.92 -7.85 -23.99
CA SER A 19 -50.27 -7.55 -22.72
C SER A 19 -48.94 -8.32 -22.64
N PRO A 20 -47.85 -7.71 -22.13
CA PRO A 20 -46.58 -8.42 -22.01
C PRO A 20 -46.78 -9.70 -21.18
N PRO A 21 -46.18 -10.83 -21.57
CA PRO A 21 -46.38 -12.10 -20.87
C PRO A 21 -46.03 -11.91 -19.40
N LEU A 22 -46.80 -12.53 -18.50
CA LEU A 22 -46.66 -12.42 -17.05
C LEU A 22 -45.19 -12.51 -16.58
N VAL A 23 -44.41 -13.37 -17.24
CA VAL A 23 -42.97 -13.55 -17.03
C VAL A 23 -42.16 -12.27 -17.27
N ALA A 24 -42.43 -11.53 -18.35
CA ALA A 24 -41.74 -10.26 -18.63
C ALA A 24 -42.01 -9.21 -17.55
N ARG A 25 -43.26 -9.11 -17.05
CA ARG A 25 -43.61 -8.18 -15.96
C ARG A 25 -42.90 -8.54 -14.64
N ILE A 26 -42.80 -9.83 -14.34
CA ILE A 26 -42.07 -10.32 -13.16
C ILE A 26 -40.58 -10.01 -13.30
N LEU A 27 -39.97 -10.29 -14.45
CA LEU A 27 -38.55 -10.01 -14.70
C LEU A 27 -38.24 -8.50 -14.64
N THR A 28 -39.09 -7.65 -15.21
CA THR A 28 -38.96 -6.19 -15.07
C THR A 28 -39.09 -5.74 -13.63
N GLY A 29 -40.02 -6.31 -12.86
CA GLY A 29 -40.18 -6.02 -11.43
C GLY A 29 -38.92 -6.38 -10.61
N VAL A 30 -38.33 -7.55 -10.89
CA VAL A 30 -37.07 -7.99 -10.25
C VAL A 30 -35.91 -7.07 -10.64
N LEU A 31 -35.79 -6.68 -11.91
CA LEU A 31 -34.74 -5.78 -12.37
C LEU A 31 -34.85 -4.39 -11.70
N VAL A 32 -36.05 -3.83 -11.59
CA VAL A 32 -36.27 -2.55 -10.91
C VAL A 32 -35.92 -2.65 -9.43
N LEU A 33 -36.27 -3.75 -8.77
CA LEU A 33 -35.89 -4.01 -7.38
C LEU A 33 -34.36 -4.12 -7.23
N GLN A 34 -33.68 -4.82 -8.15
CA GLN A 34 -32.22 -4.95 -8.16
C GLN A 34 -31.52 -3.60 -8.35
N LEU A 35 -32.00 -2.76 -9.27
CA LEU A 35 -31.48 -1.40 -9.48
C LEU A 35 -31.74 -0.50 -8.27
N GLY A 36 -32.91 -0.62 -7.63
CA GLY A 36 -33.24 0.11 -6.41
C GLY A 36 -32.34 -0.27 -5.23
N LEU A 37 -32.09 -1.58 -5.03
CA LEU A 37 -31.19 -2.07 -3.99
C LEU A 37 -29.73 -1.66 -4.27
N GLY A 38 -29.29 -1.75 -5.53
CA GLY A 38 -27.96 -1.28 -5.94
C GLY A 38 -27.78 0.22 -5.71
N GLY A 39 -28.80 1.03 -6.03
CA GLY A 39 -28.79 2.47 -5.75
C GLY A 39 -28.73 2.78 -4.26
N LEU A 40 -29.45 2.02 -3.42
CA LEU A 40 -29.45 2.18 -1.97
C LEU A 40 -28.07 1.86 -1.37
N LEU A 41 -27.40 0.81 -1.85
CA LEU A 41 -26.05 0.44 -1.41
C LEU A 41 -25.04 1.53 -1.76
N VAL A 42 -25.08 2.07 -2.99
CA VAL A 42 -24.23 3.19 -3.40
C VAL A 42 -24.48 4.44 -2.55
N LEU A 43 -25.75 4.76 -2.27
CA LEU A 43 -26.09 5.89 -1.40
C LEU A 43 -25.60 5.69 0.05
N GLY A 44 -25.69 4.45 0.55
CA GLY A 44 -25.16 4.07 1.86
C GLY A 44 -23.65 4.24 1.94
N ASP A 45 -22.89 3.75 0.96
CA ASP A 45 -21.45 3.92 0.89
C ASP A 45 -21.03 5.40 0.79
N VAL A 46 -21.76 6.21 0.01
CA VAL A 46 -21.49 7.65 -0.12
C VAL A 46 -21.76 8.41 1.18
N GLN A 47 -22.82 8.05 1.92
CA GLN A 47 -23.12 8.68 3.22
C GLN A 47 -22.18 8.24 4.34
N ILE A 48 -21.60 7.04 4.26
CA ILE A 48 -20.70 6.48 5.29
C ILE A 48 -19.23 6.80 5.00
N GLY A 49 -18.83 7.03 3.74
CA GLY A 49 -17.41 7.13 3.36
C GLY A 49 -16.96 8.31 2.50
N ALA A 50 -17.83 9.24 2.08
CA ALA A 50 -17.46 10.21 1.03
C ALA A 50 -17.82 11.67 1.31
N PHE A 51 -17.52 12.18 2.49
CA PHE A 51 -17.29 13.62 2.63
C PHE A 51 -15.79 13.90 2.44
N PRO A 52 -15.37 14.67 1.41
CA PRO A 52 -13.99 15.13 1.34
C PRO A 52 -13.73 15.95 2.60
N GLY A 53 -12.80 15.47 3.42
CA GLY A 53 -12.45 16.15 4.65
C GLY A 53 -11.91 17.54 4.33
N PHE A 54 -12.63 18.59 4.75
CA PHE A 54 -12.09 19.93 4.83
C PHE A 54 -11.13 20.00 6.04
N GLY A 55 -10.03 19.27 5.97
CA GLY A 55 -8.84 19.46 6.80
C GLY A 55 -7.76 20.17 5.99
N PRO A 56 -6.76 20.81 6.64
CA PRO A 56 -5.56 21.21 5.92
C PRO A 56 -4.96 19.98 5.26
N GLU A 57 -4.74 20.05 3.95
CA GLU A 57 -4.08 19.01 3.16
C GLU A 57 -2.70 18.75 3.78
N ALA A 58 -2.34 17.48 4.00
CA ALA A 58 -1.05 17.16 4.61
C ALA A 58 0.11 17.72 3.75
N PRO A 59 1.22 18.17 4.35
CA PRO A 59 2.34 18.69 3.58
C PRO A 59 2.98 17.63 2.65
N PRO A 60 3.71 18.06 1.59
CA PRO A 60 4.52 17.18 0.74
C PRO A 60 5.65 16.47 1.50
N LEU A 61 6.09 15.30 1.04
CA LEU A 61 7.21 14.52 1.57
C LEU A 61 8.54 15.29 1.62
N SER A 62 8.70 16.28 0.74
CA SER A 62 9.89 17.14 0.72
C SER A 62 9.91 18.20 1.85
N ASP A 63 8.78 18.46 2.50
CA ASP A 63 8.71 19.45 3.58
C ASP A 63 9.33 18.91 4.88
N PRO A 64 10.06 19.75 5.65
CA PRO A 64 10.62 19.36 6.93
C PRO A 64 9.56 18.84 7.91
N VAL A 65 9.94 17.87 8.73
CA VAL A 65 9.06 17.26 9.74
C VAL A 65 9.24 17.93 11.10
N ARG A 66 8.13 18.20 11.78
CA ARG A 66 8.10 18.83 13.11
C ARG A 66 7.13 18.09 14.03
N PRO A 67 7.35 18.12 15.36
CA PRO A 67 6.41 17.53 16.31
C PRO A 67 4.99 18.08 16.11
N GLY A 68 4.01 17.17 15.97
CA GLY A 68 2.59 17.50 15.73
C GLY A 68 2.20 17.70 14.26
N ASP A 69 3.19 17.69 13.35
CA ASP A 69 3.01 17.77 11.90
C ASP A 69 3.83 16.66 11.24
N GLN A 70 3.55 15.39 11.57
CA GLN A 70 4.29 14.22 11.06
C GLN A 70 3.63 13.54 9.85
N ARG A 71 2.37 13.85 9.57
CA ARG A 71 1.64 13.28 8.43
C ARG A 71 1.96 14.01 7.13
N ARG A 72 2.22 13.28 6.06
CA ARG A 72 2.54 13.81 4.71
C ARG A 72 1.68 13.13 3.66
N VAL A 73 1.43 13.81 2.54
CA VAL A 73 0.83 13.16 1.36
C VAL A 73 1.79 12.11 0.81
N PHE A 74 1.34 10.87 0.69
CA PHE A 74 2.17 9.76 0.23
C PHE A 74 2.13 9.64 -1.31
N ARG A 75 3.11 10.29 -1.95
CA ARG A 75 3.36 10.25 -3.41
C ARG A 75 4.87 10.08 -3.68
N PRO A 76 5.48 8.96 -3.25
CA PRO A 76 6.92 8.76 -3.37
C PRO A 76 7.41 8.64 -4.83
N ASP A 77 6.51 8.55 -5.81
CA ASP A 77 6.80 8.63 -7.23
C ASP A 77 7.02 10.07 -7.72
N ARG A 78 6.42 11.07 -7.05
CA ARG A 78 6.42 12.48 -7.47
C ARG A 78 7.20 13.40 -6.54
N ASP A 79 7.27 13.05 -5.26
CA ASP A 79 7.77 13.92 -4.22
C ASP A 79 8.60 13.11 -3.21
N ARG A 80 9.81 13.59 -2.93
CA ARG A 80 10.81 12.88 -2.12
C ARG A 80 11.63 13.91 -1.34
N PRO A 81 12.05 13.61 -0.10
CA PRO A 81 13.03 14.42 0.60
C PRO A 81 14.34 14.49 -0.20
N GLY A 82 15.03 15.63 -0.09
CA GLY A 82 16.35 15.80 -0.70
C GLY A 82 17.42 15.03 0.08
N THR A 83 18.28 14.28 -0.62
CA THR A 83 19.43 13.58 -0.01
C THR A 83 20.61 14.55 0.23
N GLN A 84 21.46 14.29 1.23
CA GLN A 84 22.73 15.02 1.44
C GLN A 84 23.91 14.06 1.73
N PRO A 85 25.04 14.12 0.99
CA PRO A 85 25.27 14.95 -0.18
C PRO A 85 24.21 14.64 -1.25
N ALA A 86 23.83 15.66 -2.00
CA ALA A 86 22.81 15.55 -3.03
C ALA A 86 23.18 14.46 -4.04
N ARG A 87 22.67 13.25 -3.84
CA ARG A 87 22.42 12.33 -4.94
C ARG A 87 21.12 12.86 -5.54
N PRO A 88 20.99 13.03 -6.87
CA PRO A 88 19.66 12.95 -7.44
C PRO A 88 19.14 11.59 -6.95
N PRO A 89 18.09 11.49 -6.10
CA PRO A 89 17.46 10.20 -5.92
C PRO A 89 17.18 9.80 -7.35
N GLY A 90 17.91 8.80 -7.86
CA GLY A 90 17.79 8.43 -9.26
C GLY A 90 16.33 8.05 -9.49
N ASP A 91 16.01 7.64 -10.70
CA ASP A 91 14.78 6.89 -10.86
C ASP A 91 14.85 5.69 -9.89
N ILE A 92 14.04 5.74 -8.82
CA ILE A 92 13.95 4.66 -7.84
C ILE A 92 13.56 3.43 -8.65
N PRO A 93 14.36 2.35 -8.61
CA PRO A 93 14.05 1.18 -9.39
C PRO A 93 12.65 0.67 -9.08
N ALA A 94 11.93 0.27 -10.13
CA ALA A 94 10.59 -0.29 -9.98
C ALA A 94 10.56 -1.62 -9.19
N ARG A 95 11.74 -2.19 -8.87
CA ARG A 95 11.93 -3.41 -8.08
C ARG A 95 13.26 -3.31 -7.34
N LEU A 96 13.46 -4.05 -6.25
CA LEU A 96 14.69 -3.96 -5.45
C LEU A 96 15.96 -4.23 -6.27
N THR A 97 16.98 -3.39 -6.14
CA THR A 97 18.33 -3.66 -6.64
C THR A 97 19.29 -3.80 -5.47
N LEU A 98 20.42 -4.46 -5.72
CA LEU A 98 21.48 -4.63 -4.74
C LEU A 98 22.79 -4.30 -5.45
N ASP A 99 23.38 -3.17 -5.12
CA ASP A 99 24.53 -2.61 -5.83
C ASP A 99 25.65 -2.29 -4.83
N GLN A 100 26.88 -2.69 -5.14
CA GLN A 100 28.01 -2.47 -4.23
C GLN A 100 28.36 -0.97 -4.19
N ILE A 101 28.45 -0.39 -2.99
CA ILE A 101 28.90 0.99 -2.80
C ILE A 101 30.43 0.99 -2.59
N GLU A 102 30.87 0.29 -1.54
CA GLU A 102 32.27 0.25 -1.13
C GLU A 102 32.51 -0.98 -0.25
N GLY A 103 33.57 -1.75 -0.52
CA GLY A 103 33.95 -2.91 0.29
C GLY A 103 32.77 -3.89 0.48
N THR A 104 32.42 -4.19 1.72
CA THR A 104 31.32 -5.07 2.13
C THR A 104 29.98 -4.32 2.31
N THR A 105 29.91 -3.05 1.90
CA THR A 105 28.69 -2.21 1.96
C THR A 105 27.97 -2.22 0.61
N TYR A 106 26.70 -2.61 0.66
CA TYR A 106 25.82 -2.68 -0.50
C TYR A 106 24.62 -1.77 -0.30
N ARG A 107 24.12 -1.23 -1.40
CA ARG A 107 22.88 -0.47 -1.46
C ARG A 107 21.74 -1.40 -1.83
N LEU A 108 20.68 -1.38 -1.04
CA LEU A 108 19.42 -2.05 -1.35
C LEU A 108 18.36 -0.96 -1.60
N GLU A 109 18.04 -0.71 -2.87
CA GLU A 109 17.11 0.38 -3.26
C GLU A 109 16.04 -0.05 -4.26
N GLY A 110 14.86 0.57 -4.20
CA GLY A 110 13.73 0.26 -5.10
C GLY A 110 12.44 -0.14 -4.38
N GLU A 111 11.38 -0.34 -5.14
CA GLU A 111 10.12 -0.93 -4.65
C GLU A 111 10.33 -2.41 -4.29
N ILE A 112 9.71 -2.85 -3.20
CA ILE A 112 9.72 -4.25 -2.73
C ILE A 112 8.62 -5.02 -3.47
N ALA A 113 8.97 -5.64 -4.59
CA ALA A 113 8.02 -6.33 -5.46
C ALA A 113 7.87 -7.83 -5.09
N PRO A 114 6.77 -8.50 -5.50
CA PRO A 114 6.62 -9.94 -5.31
C PRO A 114 7.83 -10.75 -5.85
N GLY A 115 8.34 -11.67 -5.05
CA GLY A 115 9.51 -12.49 -5.34
C GLY A 115 10.87 -11.84 -5.06
N ASP A 116 10.91 -10.59 -4.60
CA ASP A 116 12.16 -9.90 -4.33
C ASP A 116 12.91 -10.46 -3.12
N ALA A 117 12.23 -10.99 -2.10
CA ALA A 117 12.90 -11.59 -0.94
C ALA A 117 13.81 -12.74 -1.39
N ALA A 118 13.26 -13.72 -2.11
CA ALA A 118 14.02 -14.87 -2.59
C ALA A 118 15.20 -14.44 -3.48
N ARG A 119 14.96 -13.49 -4.40
CA ARG A 119 15.99 -12.97 -5.31
C ARG A 119 17.11 -12.24 -4.56
N MET A 120 16.77 -11.40 -3.58
CA MET A 120 17.77 -10.65 -2.80
C MET A 120 18.54 -11.56 -1.86
N ILE A 121 17.90 -12.54 -1.23
CA ILE A 121 18.54 -13.55 -0.38
C ILE A 121 19.58 -14.34 -1.20
N GLU A 122 19.21 -14.84 -2.39
CA GLU A 122 20.15 -15.55 -3.27
C GLU A 122 21.35 -14.67 -3.64
N ARG A 123 21.10 -13.40 -3.98
CA ARG A 123 22.16 -12.46 -4.32
C ARG A 123 23.08 -12.19 -3.14
N LEU A 124 22.55 -11.93 -1.94
CA LEU A 124 23.34 -11.71 -0.72
C LEU A 124 24.21 -12.93 -0.39
N ALA A 125 23.65 -14.13 -0.48
CA ALA A 125 24.38 -15.38 -0.23
C ALA A 125 25.50 -15.64 -1.24
N SER A 126 25.40 -15.09 -2.45
CA SER A 126 26.40 -15.25 -3.51
C SER A 126 27.59 -14.28 -3.41
N LEU A 127 27.53 -13.27 -2.52
CA LEU A 127 28.57 -12.26 -2.40
C LEU A 127 29.85 -12.83 -1.78
N THR A 128 31.00 -12.46 -2.36
CA THR A 128 32.33 -12.80 -1.82
C THR A 128 33.27 -11.59 -1.99
N PRO A 129 33.69 -10.92 -0.90
CA PRO A 129 33.32 -11.19 0.50
C PRO A 129 31.82 -10.98 0.76
N ALA A 130 31.30 -11.58 1.84
CA ALA A 130 29.92 -11.39 2.25
C ALA A 130 29.64 -9.91 2.57
N ALA A 131 28.40 -9.48 2.35
CA ALA A 131 27.98 -8.15 2.78
C ALA A 131 28.02 -8.06 4.31
N GLU A 132 28.37 -6.89 4.83
CA GLU A 132 28.30 -6.58 6.26
C GLU A 132 27.26 -5.48 6.54
N ARG A 133 26.98 -4.64 5.53
CA ARG A 133 26.09 -3.48 5.65
C ARG A 133 25.21 -3.29 4.42
N LEU A 134 23.95 -2.97 4.67
CA LEU A 134 22.95 -2.62 3.68
C LEU A 134 22.49 -1.17 3.87
N VAL A 135 22.76 -0.31 2.91
CA VAL A 135 22.22 1.05 2.82
C VAL A 135 20.85 0.99 2.15
N LEU A 136 19.80 1.44 2.84
CA LEU A 136 18.40 1.25 2.46
C LEU A 136 17.79 2.53 1.87
N GLN A 137 17.16 2.41 0.71
CA GLN A 137 16.31 3.47 0.16
C GLN A 137 15.11 2.89 -0.59
N SER A 138 13.91 2.96 -0.01
CA SER A 138 12.74 2.30 -0.61
C SER A 138 11.42 3.01 -0.27
N PRO A 139 10.50 3.12 -1.24
CA PRO A 139 9.13 3.58 -1.00
C PRO A 139 8.27 2.49 -0.31
N GLY A 140 8.81 1.29 -0.10
CA GLY A 140 8.08 0.13 0.41
C GLY A 140 7.61 -0.79 -0.71
N GLY A 141 6.48 -1.47 -0.50
CA GLY A 141 5.95 -2.49 -1.39
C GLY A 141 5.26 -3.61 -0.61
N VAL A 142 5.50 -4.86 -1.02
CA VAL A 142 4.87 -6.05 -0.43
C VAL A 142 5.44 -6.32 0.97
N VAL A 143 4.58 -6.25 1.99
CA VAL A 143 4.97 -6.49 3.39
C VAL A 143 5.60 -7.86 3.58
N GLN A 144 5.01 -8.93 3.03
CA GLN A 144 5.51 -10.29 3.20
C GLN A 144 6.94 -10.48 2.66
N GLU A 145 7.27 -9.83 1.55
CA GLU A 145 8.62 -9.84 0.97
C GLU A 145 9.60 -9.09 1.90
N ALA A 146 9.17 -7.96 2.47
CA ALA A 146 9.97 -7.20 3.43
C ALA A 146 10.25 -8.01 4.71
N LEU A 147 9.24 -8.70 5.27
CA LEU A 147 9.40 -9.54 6.46
C LEU A 147 10.33 -10.72 6.18
N ALA A 148 10.14 -11.41 5.06
CA ALA A 148 10.97 -12.55 4.67
C ALA A 148 12.44 -12.15 4.43
N LEU A 149 12.68 -11.07 3.67
CA LEU A 149 14.01 -10.54 3.46
C LEU A 149 14.65 -10.08 4.77
N GLY A 150 13.87 -9.41 5.62
CA GLY A 150 14.35 -8.94 6.92
C GLY A 150 14.79 -10.08 7.84
N ARG A 151 14.05 -11.19 7.91
CA ARG A 151 14.48 -12.37 8.70
C ARG A 151 15.86 -12.86 8.27
N HIS A 152 16.11 -12.94 6.96
CA HIS A 152 17.42 -13.31 6.44
C HIS A 152 18.51 -12.29 6.81
N ILE A 153 18.22 -10.98 6.72
CA ILE A 153 19.14 -9.90 7.13
C ILE A 153 19.52 -10.04 8.61
N ARG A 154 18.54 -10.32 9.49
CA ARG A 154 18.76 -10.56 10.91
C ARG A 154 19.64 -11.78 11.15
N GLU A 155 19.31 -12.90 10.52
CA GLU A 155 20.05 -14.16 10.63
C GLU A 155 21.50 -14.03 10.15
N ALA A 156 21.73 -13.27 9.08
CA ALA A 156 23.06 -12.98 8.54
C ALA A 156 23.86 -11.95 9.37
N GLY A 157 23.25 -11.33 10.38
CA GLY A 157 23.93 -10.38 11.26
C GLY A 157 24.27 -9.04 10.59
N LEU A 158 23.56 -8.66 9.53
CA LEU A 158 23.89 -7.48 8.74
C LEU A 158 23.51 -6.18 9.45
N THR A 159 24.31 -5.13 9.23
CA THR A 159 23.94 -3.76 9.60
C THR A 159 22.96 -3.20 8.58
N THR A 160 21.86 -2.59 9.01
CA THR A 160 21.03 -1.73 8.15
C THR A 160 21.42 -0.27 8.38
N GLN A 161 21.54 0.49 7.31
CA GLN A 161 21.95 1.88 7.34
C GLN A 161 21.02 2.74 6.48
N MET A 162 20.75 3.97 6.90
CA MET A 162 20.16 5.02 6.07
C MET A 162 21.06 6.24 6.11
N LEU A 163 21.47 6.71 4.93
CA LEU A 163 22.29 7.90 4.79
C LEU A 163 21.43 9.17 4.80
N ALA A 164 22.10 10.30 4.94
CA ALA A 164 21.46 11.61 5.01
C ALA A 164 20.49 11.88 3.84
N GLY A 165 19.25 12.20 4.21
CA GLY A 165 18.10 12.47 3.34
C GLY A 165 17.61 11.29 2.50
N GLU A 166 18.07 10.06 2.76
CA GLU A 166 17.44 8.84 2.23
C GLU A 166 16.11 8.56 2.96
N PHE A 167 15.29 7.71 2.36
CA PHE A 167 13.98 7.38 2.92
C PHE A 167 13.67 5.89 2.88
N CYS A 168 12.88 5.47 3.86
CA CYS A 168 12.43 4.10 4.04
C CYS A 168 10.96 4.13 4.49
N TYR A 169 10.06 3.96 3.52
CA TYR A 169 8.62 4.11 3.74
C TYR A 169 7.85 2.80 3.66
N SER A 170 6.67 2.81 4.26
CA SER A 170 5.67 1.75 4.14
C SER A 170 6.21 0.40 4.62
N ALA A 171 6.52 -0.54 3.74
CA ALA A 171 7.06 -1.86 4.10
C ALA A 171 8.58 -1.85 4.37
N CYS A 172 9.32 -0.83 3.89
CA CYS A 172 10.76 -0.74 4.10
C CYS A 172 11.18 -0.72 5.58
N PRO A 173 10.49 -0.02 6.50
CA PRO A 173 10.82 -0.04 7.92
C PRO A 173 10.95 -1.44 8.53
N TYR A 174 10.28 -2.46 7.99
CA TYR A 174 10.45 -3.83 8.42
C TYR A 174 11.84 -4.37 8.05
N VAL A 175 12.33 -4.11 6.82
CA VAL A 175 13.70 -4.44 6.40
C VAL A 175 14.72 -3.70 7.26
N LEU A 176 14.50 -2.40 7.52
CA LEU A 176 15.34 -1.58 8.39
C LEU A 176 15.42 -2.16 9.81
N ALA A 177 14.28 -2.50 10.39
CA ALA A 177 14.19 -3.11 11.71
C ALA A 177 14.94 -4.46 11.78
N ALA A 178 15.16 -5.15 10.68
CA ALA A 178 15.84 -6.43 10.70
C ALA A 178 17.36 -6.37 10.97
N GLY A 179 17.99 -5.21 10.81
CA GLY A 179 19.43 -5.05 11.03
C GLY A 179 19.87 -5.48 12.43
N ALA A 180 20.96 -6.26 12.51
CA ALA A 180 21.61 -6.61 13.77
C ALA A 180 22.02 -5.36 14.55
N THR A 181 22.54 -4.39 13.81
CA THR A 181 22.73 -2.99 14.19
C THR A 181 22.06 -2.10 13.17
N ARG A 182 21.62 -0.91 13.59
CA ARG A 182 20.87 0.05 12.78
C ARG A 182 21.51 1.41 12.91
N ASP A 183 21.85 2.02 11.78
CA ASP A 183 22.44 3.36 11.70
C ASP A 183 21.54 4.24 10.83
N ILE A 184 20.95 5.27 11.42
CA ILE A 184 19.97 6.12 10.74
C ILE A 184 20.44 7.55 10.92
N ASP A 185 20.79 8.21 9.81
CA ASP A 185 21.14 9.62 9.82
C ASP A 185 19.95 10.49 10.27
N ASP A 186 20.23 11.57 11.02
CA ASP A 186 19.21 12.47 11.57
C ASP A 186 18.30 13.12 10.50
N THR A 187 18.77 13.20 9.25
CA THR A 187 18.03 13.75 8.12
C THR A 187 17.31 12.69 7.28
N ALA A 188 17.54 11.41 7.56
CA ALA A 188 16.86 10.31 6.88
C ALA A 188 15.41 10.17 7.39
N GLN A 189 14.51 9.71 6.53
CA GLN A 189 13.08 9.63 6.84
C GLN A 189 12.59 8.19 6.88
N VAL A 190 12.07 7.78 8.04
CA VAL A 190 11.38 6.50 8.23
C VAL A 190 9.89 6.79 8.38
N GLY A 191 9.07 6.17 7.56
CA GLY A 191 7.64 6.47 7.53
C GLY A 191 6.77 5.22 7.50
N VAL A 192 5.65 5.27 8.22
CA VAL A 192 4.69 4.18 8.33
C VAL A 192 3.26 4.65 8.03
N HIS A 193 2.44 3.74 7.50
CA HIS A 193 1.02 3.95 7.24
C HIS A 193 0.29 2.60 7.16
N GLN A 194 -1.02 2.62 6.93
CA GLN A 194 -1.82 1.41 6.79
C GLN A 194 -1.36 0.62 5.55
N HIS A 195 -0.96 -0.63 5.76
CA HIS A 195 -0.68 -1.59 4.69
C HIS A 195 -1.92 -2.45 4.41
N TYR A 196 -2.24 -2.65 3.12
CA TYR A 196 -3.23 -3.63 2.71
C TYR A 196 -2.54 -4.97 2.42
N PHE A 197 -2.91 -6.00 3.18
CA PHE A 197 -2.49 -7.37 2.91
C PHE A 197 -3.40 -7.94 1.82
N GLY A 198 -2.85 -8.10 0.62
CA GLY A 198 -3.52 -8.81 -0.48
C GLY A 198 -4.36 -7.93 -1.39
N GLU A 199 -3.93 -7.83 -2.65
CA GLU A 199 -4.82 -7.47 -3.74
C GLU A 199 -5.77 -8.65 -4.02
N SER A 200 -7.04 -8.44 -3.72
CA SER A 200 -8.09 -8.63 -4.72
C SER A 200 -9.32 -7.87 -4.25
N THR A 201 -9.56 -6.72 -4.86
CA THR A 201 -10.83 -5.96 -4.83
C THR A 201 -12.04 -6.77 -5.32
N ILE A 202 -11.82 -8.05 -5.67
CA ILE A 202 -12.78 -9.03 -6.17
C ILE A 202 -13.26 -9.98 -5.06
N LEU A 203 -12.55 -10.09 -3.93
CA LEU A 203 -12.93 -10.99 -2.84
C LEU A 203 -14.02 -10.38 -1.94
N PRO A 204 -14.98 -11.18 -1.45
CA PRO A 204 -15.96 -10.72 -0.48
C PRO A 204 -15.26 -10.09 0.74
N ALA A 205 -15.79 -8.97 1.24
CA ALA A 205 -15.19 -8.22 2.34
C ALA A 205 -14.82 -9.07 3.57
N ALA A 206 -15.56 -10.14 3.86
CA ALA A 206 -15.26 -11.06 4.96
C ALA A 206 -13.89 -11.76 4.85
N PHE A 207 -13.47 -12.14 3.64
CA PHE A 207 -12.15 -12.75 3.42
C PHE A 207 -11.03 -11.72 3.53
N ALA A 208 -11.30 -10.48 3.09
CA ALA A 208 -10.36 -9.37 3.29
C ALA A 208 -10.11 -9.09 4.79
N VAL A 209 -11.11 -9.27 5.68
CA VAL A 209 -10.91 -9.02 7.12
C VAL A 209 -10.03 -10.08 7.80
N GLU A 210 -10.19 -11.36 7.47
CA GLU A 210 -9.40 -12.46 8.07
C GLU A 210 -7.92 -12.38 7.67
N ASP A 211 -7.65 -12.08 6.39
CA ASP A 211 -6.30 -11.89 5.86
C ASP A 211 -5.61 -10.66 6.48
N ILE A 212 -6.36 -9.58 6.73
CA ILE A 212 -5.85 -8.40 7.43
C ILE A 212 -5.44 -8.77 8.87
N GLN A 213 -6.30 -9.43 9.64
CA GLN A 213 -5.99 -9.74 11.04
C GLN A 213 -4.78 -10.64 11.20
N THR A 214 -4.66 -11.65 10.34
CA THR A 214 -3.49 -12.54 10.32
C THR A 214 -2.22 -11.77 9.94
N GLY A 215 -2.26 -10.97 8.88
CA GLY A 215 -1.12 -10.16 8.46
C GLY A 215 -0.67 -9.15 9.53
N GLN A 216 -1.61 -8.53 10.25
CA GLN A 216 -1.29 -7.67 11.39
C GLN A 216 -0.62 -8.44 12.53
N GLY A 217 -1.09 -9.66 12.83
CA GLY A 217 -0.47 -10.53 13.82
C GLY A 217 0.98 -10.90 13.47
N GLU A 218 1.24 -11.18 12.19
CA GLU A 218 2.59 -11.45 11.69
C GLU A 218 3.51 -10.24 11.82
N VAL A 219 3.05 -9.04 11.47
CA VAL A 219 3.82 -7.80 11.66
C VAL A 219 4.10 -7.55 13.13
N VAL A 220 3.11 -7.70 14.01
CA VAL A 220 3.32 -7.55 15.47
C VAL A 220 4.39 -8.52 15.96
N GLY A 221 4.28 -9.80 15.60
CA GLY A 221 5.28 -10.82 15.97
C GLY A 221 6.67 -10.47 15.44
N TYR A 222 6.75 -10.01 14.19
CA TYR A 222 8.00 -9.58 13.57
C TYR A 222 8.63 -8.37 14.27
N LEU A 223 7.85 -7.33 14.59
CA LEU A 223 8.37 -6.15 15.28
C LEU A 223 8.89 -6.50 16.68
N VAL A 224 8.17 -7.37 17.41
CA VAL A 224 8.63 -7.89 18.71
C VAL A 224 9.95 -8.66 18.56
N GLU A 225 10.06 -9.53 17.57
CA GLU A 225 11.27 -10.29 17.28
C GLU A 225 12.47 -9.38 16.93
N MET A 226 12.21 -8.28 16.23
CA MET A 226 13.22 -7.26 15.92
C MET A 226 13.47 -6.30 17.09
N GLY A 227 12.74 -6.39 18.20
CA GLY A 227 12.90 -5.48 19.34
C GLY A 227 12.44 -4.05 19.05
N ILE A 228 11.42 -3.89 18.22
CA ILE A 228 10.76 -2.61 17.93
C ILE A 228 9.52 -2.46 18.81
N ASP A 229 9.35 -1.29 19.41
CA ASP A 229 8.18 -0.96 20.23
C ASP A 229 6.91 -0.90 19.36
N LEU A 230 5.85 -1.57 19.80
CA LEU A 230 4.58 -1.65 19.08
C LEU A 230 3.82 -0.32 19.01
N ARG A 231 4.25 0.74 19.71
CA ARG A 231 3.75 2.11 19.50
C ARG A 231 3.91 2.55 18.04
N VAL A 232 4.91 2.06 17.30
CA VAL A 232 5.01 2.32 15.85
C VAL A 232 3.78 1.85 15.07
N MET A 233 3.12 0.77 15.52
CA MET A 233 1.92 0.23 14.89
C MET A 233 0.73 1.16 15.06
N GLN A 234 0.66 1.93 16.15
CA GLN A 234 -0.41 2.92 16.30
C GLN A 234 -0.35 3.91 15.15
N HIS A 235 0.81 4.50 14.89
CA HIS A 235 1.01 5.45 13.81
C HIS A 235 0.74 4.83 12.44
N ALA A 236 1.22 3.60 12.21
CA ALA A 236 0.95 2.88 10.98
C ALA A 236 -0.56 2.68 10.77
N LEU A 237 -1.27 2.16 11.77
CA LEU A 237 -2.68 1.81 11.67
C LEU A 237 -3.63 3.02 11.67
N THR A 238 -3.21 4.19 12.17
CA THR A 238 -4.04 5.40 12.16
C THR A 238 -3.74 6.34 10.99
N THR A 239 -2.76 6.00 10.15
CA THR A 239 -2.39 6.83 9.00
C THR A 239 -2.94 6.21 7.70
N PRO A 240 -3.82 6.92 6.97
CA PRO A 240 -4.40 6.45 5.71
C PRO A 240 -3.34 6.06 4.67
N PRO A 241 -3.67 5.19 3.69
CA PRO A 241 -2.73 4.74 2.67
C PRO A 241 -2.22 5.82 1.71
N ASP A 242 -2.95 6.93 1.58
CA ASP A 242 -2.58 8.11 0.80
C ASP A 242 -1.80 9.15 1.61
N GLU A 243 -1.57 8.88 2.90
CA GLU A 243 -0.69 9.63 3.79
C GLU A 243 0.45 8.74 4.33
N ILE A 244 1.47 9.37 4.90
CA ILE A 244 2.55 8.68 5.62
C ILE A 244 2.83 9.42 6.92
N TYR A 245 3.05 8.68 8.00
CA TYR A 245 3.52 9.24 9.26
C TYR A 245 5.03 9.08 9.32
N VAL A 246 5.75 10.19 9.24
CA VAL A 246 7.22 10.20 9.35
C VAL A 246 7.61 10.27 10.82
N LEU A 247 8.37 9.28 11.27
CA LEU A 247 8.85 9.19 12.65
C LEU A 247 9.88 10.29 12.92
N LEU A 248 9.77 10.93 14.09
CA LEU A 248 10.77 11.86 14.58
C LEU A 248 12.03 11.11 15.05
N PRO A 249 13.20 11.79 15.10
CA PRO A 249 14.42 11.21 15.66
C PRO A 249 14.23 10.66 17.08
N GLU A 250 13.43 11.32 17.91
CA GLU A 250 13.10 10.85 19.27
C GLU A 250 12.27 9.56 19.23
N GLU A 251 11.30 9.47 18.32
CA GLU A 251 10.48 8.27 18.16
C GLU A 251 11.29 7.09 17.62
N LEU A 252 12.26 7.34 16.72
CA LEU A 252 13.17 6.30 16.24
C LEU A 252 14.00 5.69 17.37
N ARG A 253 14.46 6.51 18.33
CA ARG A 253 15.16 6.02 19.53
C ARG A 253 14.18 5.31 20.47
N ASP A 254 13.08 5.98 20.84
CA ASP A 254 12.08 5.47 21.77
C ASP A 254 11.44 4.15 21.33
N TYR A 255 11.32 3.93 20.01
CA TYR A 255 10.74 2.72 19.44
C TYR A 255 11.79 1.66 19.09
N GLY A 256 13.07 1.90 19.37
CA GLY A 256 14.14 0.92 19.21
C GLY A 256 14.70 0.79 17.80
N PHE A 257 14.40 1.70 16.88
CA PHE A 257 15.07 1.74 15.56
C PHE A 257 16.52 2.18 15.67
N ILE A 258 16.87 2.99 16.66
CA ILE A 258 18.24 3.40 16.96
C ILE A 258 18.57 2.87 18.35
N ALA A 259 19.71 2.20 18.49
CA ALA A 259 20.15 1.73 19.80
C ALA A 259 20.60 2.91 20.66
N ASP A 260 20.30 2.88 21.96
CA ASP A 260 20.87 3.82 22.92
C ASP A 260 22.39 3.65 22.97
N THR A 261 23.12 4.65 22.51
CA THR A 261 24.56 4.76 22.75
C THR A 261 24.78 5.12 24.22
N ASN A 262 24.90 4.10 25.07
CA ASN A 262 25.47 4.24 26.42
C ASN A 262 26.96 4.57 26.36
#